data_AF-A0A1G3LBJ8-F1
#
_entry.id   AF-A0A1G3LBJ8-F1
#
_cell.length_a   1.000
_cell.length_b   1.000
_cell.length_c   1.000
_cell.angle_alpha   90.00
_cell.angle_beta   90.00
_cell.angle_gamma   90.00
#
_symmetry.space_group_name_H-M   'P 1'
#
loop_
_entity.id
_entity.type
_entity.pdbx_description
1 polymer ?
#
loop_
_entity_poly.entity_id
_entity_poly.type
_entity_poly.pdbx_seq_one_letter_code
_entity_poly.pdbx_strand_id
1 'polypeptide(L)'
;MILINEPKEKIKNNIKKYVPLKNDEKYVLIYDGAIFANCSKGLICTNKQVILYNKKNQKKLDFSDVKSIDIYQKDPEAYIYKLHITKKDNQIMDFTPKSAPNDELILLCKIMNDFFKNKKSHYDYTKKDD
;
A
#
# COMPACT_ATOMS: atom_id res chain seq x y z
N MET A 1 -0.57 13.13 1.27
CA MET A 1 -1.82 13.03 2.07
C MET A 1 -2.20 11.57 2.21
N ILE A 2 -2.35 11.13 3.46
CA ILE A 2 -2.72 9.77 3.85
C ILE A 2 -4.20 9.77 4.26
N LEU A 3 -5.00 8.92 3.61
CA LEU A 3 -6.39 8.67 3.96
C LEU A 3 -6.53 7.23 4.41
N ILE A 4 -7.07 7.03 5.60
CA ILE A 4 -7.28 5.71 6.19
C ILE A 4 -8.78 5.41 6.08
N ASN A 5 -9.12 4.15 5.77
CA ASN A 5 -10.49 3.66 5.56
C ASN A 5 -11.18 4.24 4.31
N GLU A 6 -12.52 4.16 4.29
CA GLU A 6 -13.38 4.58 3.18
C GLU A 6 -13.21 6.07 2.85
N PRO A 7 -12.63 6.43 1.69
CA PRO A 7 -12.44 7.82 1.30
C PRO A 7 -13.78 8.44 0.86
N LYS A 8 -13.87 9.77 0.82
CA LYS A 8 -15.04 10.49 0.28
C LYS A 8 -15.34 10.06 -1.17
N GLU A 9 -16.62 10.04 -1.56
CA GLU A 9 -17.06 9.63 -2.92
C GLU A 9 -16.32 10.35 -4.06
N LYS A 10 -16.05 11.66 -3.90
CA LYS A 10 -15.26 12.43 -4.88
C LYS A 10 -13.86 11.83 -5.13
N ILE A 11 -13.22 11.34 -4.06
CA ILE A 11 -11.89 10.73 -4.11
C ILE A 11 -11.99 9.34 -4.73
N LYS A 12 -13.00 8.53 -4.37
CA LYS A 12 -13.26 7.24 -5.01
C LYS A 12 -13.45 7.40 -6.52
N ASN A 13 -14.23 8.38 -6.95
CA ASN A 13 -14.49 8.63 -8.36
C ASN A 13 -13.22 9.07 -9.11
N ASN A 14 -12.31 9.82 -8.46
CA ASN A 14 -11.01 10.15 -9.05
C ASN A 14 -10.09 8.94 -9.13
N ILE A 15 -10.05 8.11 -8.07
CA ILE A 15 -9.26 6.87 -8.05
C ILE A 15 -9.74 5.90 -9.12
N LYS A 16 -11.05 5.67 -9.25
CA LYS A 16 -11.65 4.74 -10.22
C LYS A 16 -11.25 5.03 -11.67
N LYS A 17 -10.94 6.30 -12.01
CA LYS A 17 -10.42 6.68 -13.34
C LYS A 17 -9.06 6.06 -13.65
N TYR A 18 -8.25 5.82 -12.61
CA TYR A 18 -6.88 5.35 -12.74
C TYR A 18 -6.68 3.95 -12.21
N VAL A 19 -7.50 3.50 -11.25
CA VAL A 19 -7.40 2.21 -10.57
C VAL A 19 -8.82 1.65 -10.41
N PRO A 20 -9.33 0.86 -11.37
CA PRO A 20 -10.58 0.16 -11.20
C PRO A 20 -10.39 -0.97 -10.18
N LEU A 21 -11.08 -0.85 -9.04
CA LEU A 21 -11.12 -1.89 -8.01
C LEU A 21 -12.25 -2.88 -8.27
N LYS A 22 -12.07 -4.12 -7.80
CA LYS A 22 -13.15 -5.12 -7.82
C LYS A 22 -14.21 -4.77 -6.77
N ASN A 23 -15.45 -5.21 -7.00
CA ASN A 23 -16.59 -4.85 -6.14
C ASN A 23 -16.45 -5.30 -4.68
N ASP A 24 -15.57 -6.27 -4.39
CA ASP A 24 -15.33 -6.79 -3.05
C ASP A 24 -14.03 -6.27 -2.40
N GLU A 25 -13.32 -5.37 -3.08
CA GLU A 25 -12.16 -4.69 -2.52
C GLU A 25 -12.57 -3.50 -1.67
N LYS A 26 -12.07 -3.46 -0.43
CA LYS A 26 -12.26 -2.37 0.52
C LYS A 26 -10.98 -1.57 0.66
N TYR A 27 -11.09 -0.26 0.74
CA TYR A 27 -9.93 0.60 0.99
C TYR A 27 -9.44 0.42 2.43
N VAL A 28 -8.15 0.14 2.57
CA VAL A 28 -7.45 0.19 3.86
C VAL A 28 -6.79 1.55 4.01
N LEU A 29 -6.06 1.95 2.97
CA LEU A 29 -5.25 3.15 2.97
C LEU A 29 -5.09 3.68 1.54
N ILE A 30 -5.13 5.00 1.41
CA ILE A 30 -4.79 5.72 0.19
C ILE A 30 -3.74 6.76 0.53
N TYR A 31 -2.61 6.68 -0.15
CA TYR A 31 -1.66 7.75 -0.27
C TYR A 31 -1.87 8.48 -1.58
N ASP A 32 -2.18 9.77 -1.51
CA ASP A 32 -2.12 10.67 -2.66
C ASP A 32 -0.92 11.59 -2.55
N GLY A 33 -0.02 11.48 -3.54
CA GLY A 33 1.15 12.34 -3.66
C GLY A 33 0.87 13.66 -4.36
N ALA A 34 -0.39 13.98 -4.64
CA ALA A 34 -0.83 15.26 -5.17
C ALA A 34 -1.41 16.17 -4.07
N ILE A 35 -0.99 17.44 -4.09
CA ILE A 35 -1.36 18.49 -3.12
C ILE A 35 -2.89 18.74 -3.07
N PHE A 36 -3.64 18.37 -4.12
CA PHE A 36 -5.09 18.63 -4.24
C PHE A 36 -5.96 17.37 -4.34
N ALA A 37 -5.50 16.23 -3.82
CA ALA A 37 -6.27 14.99 -3.85
C ALA A 37 -6.76 14.60 -5.27
N ASN A 38 -5.97 14.93 -6.30
CA ASN A 38 -6.35 14.65 -7.70
C ASN A 38 -6.13 13.17 -8.07
N CYS A 39 -5.54 12.40 -7.16
CA CYS A 39 -5.30 10.97 -7.23
C CYS A 39 -4.62 10.56 -8.52
N SER A 40 -3.70 11.39 -9.02
CA SER A 40 -3.01 11.12 -10.29
C SER A 40 -1.75 10.27 -10.16
N LYS A 41 -1.23 10.16 -8.94
CA LYS A 41 -0.12 9.28 -8.58
C LYS A 41 -0.18 9.02 -7.08
N GLY A 42 0.17 7.82 -6.66
CA GLY A 42 0.08 7.48 -5.26
C GLY A 42 0.19 5.99 -5.02
N LEU A 43 -0.27 5.58 -3.85
CA LEU A 43 -0.35 4.19 -3.44
C LEU A 43 -1.72 3.93 -2.85
N ILE A 44 -2.33 2.81 -3.24
CA ILE A 44 -3.58 2.34 -2.67
C ILE A 44 -3.30 0.98 -2.06
N CYS A 45 -3.68 0.83 -0.80
CA CYS A 45 -3.74 -0.44 -0.11
C CYS A 45 -5.22 -0.81 0.03
N THR A 46 -5.61 -1.91 -0.59
CA THR A 46 -6.94 -2.51 -0.37
C THR A 46 -6.83 -3.62 0.65
N ASN A 47 -7.95 -4.23 0.99
CA ASN A 47 -7.92 -5.46 1.76
C ASN A 47 -7.23 -6.62 1.04
N LYS A 48 -6.97 -6.56 -0.27
CA LYS A 48 -6.41 -7.68 -1.06
C LYS A 48 -5.01 -7.43 -1.60
N GLN A 49 -4.71 -6.22 -2.02
CA GLN A 49 -3.48 -5.90 -2.74
C GLN A 49 -2.96 -4.51 -2.41
N VAL A 50 -1.71 -4.28 -2.77
CA VAL A 50 -1.07 -2.97 -2.81
C VAL A 50 -0.90 -2.56 -4.25
N ILE A 51 -1.28 -1.33 -4.56
CA ILE A 51 -1.28 -0.75 -5.90
C ILE A 51 -0.49 0.55 -5.86
N LEU A 52 0.72 0.55 -6.40
CA LEU A 52 1.45 1.78 -6.71
C LEU A 52 1.03 2.23 -8.11
N TYR A 53 0.61 3.47 -8.27
CA TYR A 53 0.04 3.92 -9.53
C TYR A 53 0.44 5.34 -9.88
N ASN A 54 0.39 5.62 -11.18
CA ASN A 54 0.40 6.95 -11.77
C ASN A 54 -0.56 6.97 -12.97
N LYS A 55 -0.82 8.15 -13.55
CA LYS A 55 -1.74 8.32 -14.68
C LYS A 55 -1.51 7.36 -15.87
N LYS A 56 -0.32 6.81 -16.03
CA LYS A 56 0.07 5.96 -17.17
C LYS A 56 0.19 4.48 -16.82
N ASN A 57 0.72 4.17 -15.64
CA ASN A 57 1.11 2.81 -15.25
C ASN A 57 0.63 2.47 -13.85
N GLN A 58 0.36 1.17 -13.63
CA GLN A 58 0.03 0.59 -12.33
C GLN A 58 0.96 -0.58 -12.06
N LYS A 59 1.43 -0.68 -10.81
CA LYS A 59 2.15 -1.82 -10.27
C LYS A 59 1.32 -2.38 -9.12
N LYS A 60 0.89 -3.63 -9.26
CA LYS A 60 0.00 -4.32 -8.31
C LYS A 60 0.74 -5.47 -7.66
N LEU A 61 0.41 -5.76 -6.41
CA LEU A 61 0.90 -6.92 -5.69
C LEU A 61 -0.16 -7.41 -4.69
N ASP A 62 -0.61 -8.64 -4.86
CA ASP A 62 -1.55 -9.28 -3.94
C ASP A 62 -0.86 -9.61 -2.61
N PHE A 63 -1.56 -9.37 -1.49
CA PHE A 63 -1.05 -9.69 -0.16
C PHE A 63 -0.81 -11.18 0.06
N SER A 64 -1.43 -12.06 -0.74
CA SER A 64 -1.15 -13.50 -0.74
C SER A 64 0.31 -13.80 -1.08
N ASP A 65 0.96 -12.93 -1.85
CA ASP A 65 2.32 -13.12 -2.35
C ASP A 65 3.35 -12.37 -1.51
N VAL A 66 2.91 -11.55 -0.56
CA VAL A 66 3.76 -10.75 0.32
C VAL A 66 4.32 -11.61 1.44
N LYS A 67 5.64 -11.47 1.66
CA LYS A 67 6.37 -12.02 2.80
C LYS A 67 6.56 -10.98 3.89
N SER A 68 7.06 -9.80 3.53
CA SER A 68 7.29 -8.67 4.43
C SER A 68 7.12 -7.32 3.72
N ILE A 69 6.88 -6.28 4.51
CA ILE A 69 6.75 -4.89 4.06
C ILE A 69 7.67 -4.08 4.96
N ASP A 70 8.68 -3.43 4.40
CA ASP A 70 9.77 -2.84 5.17
C ASP A 70 10.15 -1.46 4.61
N ILE A 71 10.69 -0.61 5.49
CA ILE A 71 11.36 0.62 5.08
C ILE A 71 12.84 0.33 4.96
N TYR A 72 13.41 0.66 3.80
CA TYR A 72 14.83 0.57 3.52
C TYR A 72 15.43 1.96 3.46
N GLN A 73 16.48 2.21 4.24
CA GLN A 73 17.27 3.44 4.13
C GLN A 73 18.22 3.30 2.96
N LYS A 74 17.97 4.05 1.87
CA LYS A 74 18.79 4.03 0.66
C LYS A 74 20.07 4.83 0.84
N ASP A 75 19.96 5.98 1.48
CA ASP A 75 21.07 6.90 1.68
C ASP A 75 20.95 7.49 3.10
N PRO A 76 21.83 7.08 4.03
CA PRO A 76 21.81 7.60 5.40
C PRO A 76 22.11 9.09 5.50
N GLU A 77 23.01 9.60 4.66
CA GLU A 77 23.45 10.99 4.71
C GLU A 77 22.37 11.93 4.16
N ALA A 78 21.70 11.51 3.09
CA ALA A 78 20.59 12.24 2.51
C ALA A 78 19.23 11.92 3.17
N TYR A 79 19.21 11.06 4.19
CA TYR A 79 18.00 10.57 4.85
C TYR A 79 16.95 10.06 3.87
N ILE A 80 17.35 9.32 2.82
CA ILE A 80 16.42 8.84 1.79
C ILE A 80 15.91 7.45 2.17
N TYR A 81 14.59 7.34 2.38
CA TYR A 81 13.93 6.08 2.65
C TYR A 81 13.14 5.57 1.45
N LYS A 82 12.98 4.25 1.39
CA LYS A 82 12.19 3.54 0.39
C LYS A 82 11.25 2.55 1.05
N LEU A 83 10.06 2.40 0.47
CA LEU A 83 9.12 1.35 0.83
C LEU A 83 9.37 0.13 -0.04
N HIS A 84 9.83 -0.95 0.56
CA HIS A 84 10.05 -2.23 -0.12
C HIS A 84 9.00 -3.25 0.32
N ILE A 85 8.54 -4.06 -0.63
CA ILE A 85 7.74 -5.23 -0.36
C ILE A 85 8.52 -6.44 -0.84
N THR A 86 8.80 -7.36 0.08
CA THR A 86 9.46 -8.63 -0.23
C THR A 86 8.38 -9.67 -0.49
N LYS A 87 8.45 -10.33 -1.65
CA LYS A 87 7.56 -11.42 -2.02
C LYS A 87 7.99 -12.74 -1.37
N LYS A 88 7.10 -13.74 -1.36
CA LYS A 88 7.38 -15.10 -0.85
C LYS A 88 8.50 -15.82 -1.62
N ASP A 89 8.68 -15.50 -2.89
CA ASP A 89 9.79 -15.94 -3.74
C ASP A 89 11.12 -15.21 -3.45
N ASN A 90 11.17 -14.36 -2.41
CA ASN A 90 12.28 -13.49 -2.02
C ASN A 90 12.62 -12.38 -3.04
N GLN A 91 11.78 -12.13 -4.05
CA GLN A 91 11.92 -10.96 -4.89
C GLN A 91 11.56 -9.69 -4.10
N ILE A 92 12.43 -8.68 -4.15
CA ILE A 92 12.21 -7.37 -3.52
C ILE A 92 11.63 -6.41 -4.55
N MET A 93 10.52 -5.76 -4.20
CA MET A 93 9.85 -4.79 -5.05
C MET A 93 9.83 -3.40 -4.41
N ASP A 94 10.28 -2.39 -5.16
CA ASP A 94 10.12 -0.99 -4.75
C ASP A 94 8.66 -0.54 -4.94
N PHE A 95 8.03 -0.11 -3.85
CA PHE A 95 6.68 0.43 -3.79
C PHE A 95 6.65 1.89 -3.26
N THR A 96 7.79 2.58 -3.32
CA THR A 96 7.91 3.97 -2.84
C THR A 96 7.08 4.92 -3.71
N PRO A 97 6.05 5.59 -3.15
CA PRO A 97 5.31 6.62 -3.87
C PRO A 97 6.20 7.82 -4.17
N LYS A 98 6.13 8.33 -5.40
CA LYS A 98 6.95 9.46 -5.82
C LYS A 98 6.62 10.70 -4.98
N SER A 99 7.67 11.29 -4.39
CA SER A 99 7.59 12.50 -3.55
C SER A 99 6.92 12.31 -2.19
N ALA A 100 6.81 11.07 -1.68
CA ALA A 100 6.42 10.85 -0.30
C ALA A 100 7.53 11.30 0.67
N PRO A 101 7.24 12.21 1.62
CA PRO A 101 8.13 12.49 2.74
C PRO A 101 8.39 11.22 3.56
N ASN A 102 9.54 11.16 4.22
CA ASN A 102 9.95 9.99 4.99
C ASN A 102 8.95 9.64 6.11
N ASP A 103 8.42 10.64 6.81
CA ASP A 103 7.45 10.43 7.88
C ASP A 103 6.15 9.81 7.34
N GLU A 104 5.69 10.25 6.17
CA GLU A 104 4.56 9.63 5.49
C GLU A 104 4.91 8.20 5.05
N LEU A 105 6.11 7.94 4.50
CA LEU A 105 6.53 6.57 4.15
C LEU A 105 6.54 5.62 5.36
N ILE A 106 7.09 6.06 6.48
CA ILE A 106 7.12 5.28 7.73
C ILE A 106 5.69 4.98 8.18
N LEU A 107 4.80 5.97 8.15
CA LEU A 107 3.40 5.80 8.51
C LEU A 107 2.68 4.84 7.56
N LEU A 108 2.89 4.94 6.25
CA LEU A 108 2.35 4.01 5.25
C LEU A 108 2.79 2.58 5.55
N CYS A 109 4.08 2.36 5.78
CA CYS A 109 4.64 1.06 6.09
C CYS A 109 4.02 0.47 7.36
N LYS A 110 3.85 1.28 8.41
CA LYS A 110 3.24 0.86 9.67
C LYS A 110 1.79 0.41 9.48
N ILE A 111 0.96 1.22 8.83
CA ILE A 111 -0.46 0.91 8.58
C ILE A 111 -0.59 -0.37 7.72
N MET A 112 0.21 -0.49 6.68
CA MET A 112 0.22 -1.67 5.81
C MET A 112 0.64 -2.94 6.57
N ASN A 113 1.65 -2.84 7.43
CA ASN A 113 2.08 -3.94 8.29
C ASN A 113 1.02 -4.33 9.32
N ASP A 114 0.40 -3.37 9.99
CA ASP A 114 -0.64 -3.63 10.99
C ASP A 114 -1.81 -4.37 10.33
N PHE A 115 -2.23 -3.93 9.15
CA PHE A 115 -3.25 -4.62 8.36
C PHE A 115 -2.80 -6.04 7.95
N PHE A 116 -1.59 -6.18 7.43
CA PHE A 116 -1.06 -7.46 6.96
C PHE A 116 -0.88 -8.49 8.09
N LYS A 117 -0.40 -8.07 9.27
CA LYS A 117 -0.23 -8.92 10.44
C LYS A 117 -1.57 -9.31 11.07
N ASN A 118 -2.52 -8.36 11.17
CA ASN A 118 -3.85 -8.66 11.68
C ASN A 118 -4.62 -9.63 10.76
N LYS A 119 -4.36 -9.60 9.44
CA LYS A 119 -4.83 -10.63 8.52
C LYS A 119 -4.28 -12.02 8.83
N LYS A 120 -2.99 -12.15 9.17
CA LYS A 120 -2.41 -13.44 9.55
C LYS A 120 -3.05 -14.00 10.83
N SER A 121 -3.35 -13.13 11.80
CA SER A 121 -4.01 -13.52 13.06
C SER A 121 -5.40 -14.14 12.87
N HIS A 122 -6.13 -13.78 11.81
CA HIS A 122 -7.42 -14.41 11.47
C HIS A 122 -7.31 -15.78 10.76
N TYR A 123 -6.11 -16.22 10.39
CA TYR A 123 -5.87 -17.53 9.77
C TYR A 123 -5.26 -18.57 10.72
N ASP A 124 -4.95 -18.21 11.97
CA ASP A 124 -4.31 -19.12 12.95
C ASP A 124 -5.28 -19.83 13.92
N TYR A 125 -6.60 -19.74 13.71
CA TYR A 125 -7.59 -20.44 14.55
C TYR A 125 -8.29 -21.64 13.87
N THR A 126 -7.89 -22.07 12.68
CA THR A 126 -8.49 -23.26 12.00
C THR A 126 -7.51 -24.40 11.76
N LYS A 127 -6.41 -24.47 12.52
CA LYS A 127 -5.58 -25.69 12.60
C LYS A 127 -5.38 -26.11 14.06
N LYS A 128 -6.45 -26.59 14.67
CA LYS A 128 -6.41 -27.67 15.66
C LYS A 128 -7.76 -28.40 15.61
N ASP A 129 -7.86 -29.32 14.65
CA ASP A 129 -8.69 -30.52 14.78
C ASP A 129 -7.80 -31.68 14.34
N ASP A 130 -7.22 -32.34 15.35
CA ASP A 130 -7.11 -33.80 15.56
C ASP A 130 -6.10 -34.08 16.69
#